data_AF-A0A1F4Z8Q2-F1
#
_entry.id   AF-A0A1F4Z8Q2-F1
#
_cell.length_a   1.000
_cell.length_b   1.000
_cell.length_c   1.000
_cell.angle_alpha   90.00
_cell.angle_beta   90.00
_cell.angle_gamma   90.00
#
_symmetry.space_group_name_H-M   'P 1'
#
loop_
_entity.id
_entity.type
_entity.pdbx_description
1 polymer ?
#
loop_
_entity_poly.entity_id
_entity_poly.type
_entity_poly.pdbx_seq_one_letter_code
_entity_poly.pdbx_strand_id
1 'polypeptide(L)'
;MEYNIDGASEWLPAAANDGKFDGKEEDFSFETTSLSEGSHKVTVRVKSQADVSTSVESSVTVITIPPSVSLSAPAQNPTNNTTPRFTGHASSASGTVTRTEITLDNGATWLPAVYSGGSFGLTTQTLEDGNYQVSARAFDNAGNVGRSGTVTLVVDTIPPVIGGGVQALGPQILTPNENNSISMVAGTETTIAMSMKGGVTGAQIQTGDGNFDLVPQPGTDLWVGKVKFESEGAKEVVVSAVDGANNRAERLFNTLLVEKKGAVSDQATGAKITDAEISVYYFDTIVQQWVLWEGASFGQENPQISGDDGAFSFMVPAGKYYVEIKAPGHRTTQSEILTLTGTSTLNFDLSMRSNPLLSLPFSPPDTVVVTVGGNKQISEKVTKPAVGSDAPTAGLPLENHKNKKLLLTFLSPWSPLSQDQALILSGIDSDEILAVSLQETEARTQVFMQRGSYTFPIVADPEGKSGTDYNVTILPQHYLIDSSGKIQEIITGVLSKNEILNILAKVR
;
A
#
# COMPACT_ATOMS: atom_id res chain seq x y z
N MET A 1 29.45 54.72 53.73
CA MET A 1 28.17 54.82 52.98
C MET A 1 27.27 53.67 53.40
N GLU A 2 25.96 53.78 53.19
CA GLU A 2 24.99 52.73 53.52
C GLU A 2 23.98 52.55 52.39
N TYR A 3 23.43 51.35 52.27
CA TYR A 3 22.38 51.02 51.31
C TYR A 3 21.14 50.44 52.01
N ASN A 4 20.02 50.52 51.32
CA ASN A 4 18.73 50.02 51.77
C ASN A 4 17.94 49.49 50.57
N ILE A 5 17.28 48.36 50.77
CA ILE A 5 16.43 47.74 49.76
C ILE A 5 14.98 47.87 50.21
N ASP A 6 14.12 48.38 49.34
CA ASP A 6 12.66 48.51 49.52
C ASP A 6 12.21 49.28 50.77
N GLY A 7 13.05 50.16 51.32
CA GLY A 7 12.71 50.92 52.51
C GLY A 7 12.75 50.08 53.79
N ALA A 8 13.60 49.04 53.85
CA ALA A 8 13.81 48.24 55.05
C ALA A 8 14.13 49.13 56.28
N SER A 9 13.77 48.67 57.48
CA SER A 9 13.97 49.46 58.71
C SER A 9 15.44 49.70 59.05
N GLU A 10 16.33 48.82 58.60
CA GLU A 10 17.77 48.91 58.84
C GLU A 10 18.53 49.27 57.56
N TRP A 11 19.54 50.12 57.72
CA TRP A 11 20.49 50.46 56.67
C TRP A 11 21.72 49.58 56.81
N LEU A 12 22.15 48.97 55.70
CA LEU A 12 23.28 48.06 55.67
C LEU A 12 24.53 48.80 55.19
N PRO A 13 25.73 48.47 55.71
CA PRO A 13 26.95 49.15 55.32
C PRO A 13 27.35 48.79 53.89
N ALA A 14 27.75 49.79 53.09
CA ALA A 14 28.46 49.57 51.83
C ALA A 14 29.97 49.60 52.08
N ALA A 15 30.74 48.84 51.30
CA ALA A 15 32.19 48.78 51.39
C ALA A 15 32.84 49.77 50.41
N ALA A 16 33.83 50.54 50.88
CA ALA A 16 34.69 51.30 49.98
C ALA A 16 35.59 50.34 49.19
N ASN A 17 35.75 50.57 47.90
CA ASN A 17 36.48 49.65 47.02
C ASN A 17 37.98 49.57 47.33
N ASP A 18 38.56 50.63 47.89
CA ASP A 18 39.95 50.68 48.35
C ASP A 18 40.10 50.32 49.86
N GLY A 19 38.98 50.00 50.51
CA GLY A 19 38.89 49.62 51.92
C GLY A 19 38.65 50.76 52.90
N LYS A 20 38.60 52.05 52.48
CA LYS A 20 38.34 53.19 53.37
C LYS A 20 37.51 54.28 52.68
N PHE A 21 36.71 55.03 53.45
CA PHE A 21 36.03 56.24 52.93
C PHE A 21 36.78 57.48 53.44
N ASP A 22 37.88 57.86 52.78
CA ASP A 22 38.78 58.95 53.22
C ASP A 22 39.11 60.02 52.16
N GLY A 23 38.64 59.85 50.92
CA GLY A 23 38.72 60.76 49.80
C GLY A 23 37.52 61.69 49.62
N LYS A 24 37.66 62.67 48.71
CA LYS A 24 36.56 63.56 48.27
C LYS A 24 35.64 62.90 47.25
N GLU A 25 36.15 61.91 46.53
CA GLU A 25 35.44 61.04 45.60
C GLU A 25 35.81 59.60 45.98
N GLU A 26 34.81 58.73 46.02
CA GLU A 26 34.94 57.37 46.54
C GLU A 26 34.09 56.40 45.71
N ASP A 27 34.70 55.28 45.32
CA ASP A 27 33.97 54.16 44.72
C ASP A 27 33.60 53.15 45.81
N PHE A 28 32.39 52.61 45.73
CA PHE A 28 31.89 51.65 46.70
C PHE A 28 31.19 50.48 46.03
N SER A 29 31.05 49.41 46.79
CA SER A 29 30.34 48.20 46.39
C SER A 29 29.59 47.62 47.60
N PHE A 30 28.54 46.85 47.30
CA PHE A 30 27.79 46.08 48.28
C PHE A 30 27.19 44.88 47.57
N GLU A 31 26.95 43.82 48.33
CA GLU A 31 26.25 42.63 47.85
C GLU A 31 24.91 42.51 48.59
N THR A 32 23.87 42.10 47.88
CA THR A 32 22.59 41.77 48.51
C THR A 32 22.51 40.26 48.71
N THR A 33 21.68 39.83 49.65
CA THR A 33 21.15 38.47 49.62
C THR A 33 20.25 38.28 48.39
N SER A 34 19.80 37.04 48.13
CA SER A 34 18.86 36.76 47.05
C SER A 34 17.58 37.60 47.20
N LEU A 35 17.30 38.43 46.21
CA LEU A 35 16.07 39.21 46.11
C LEU A 35 14.94 38.35 45.52
N SER A 36 13.70 38.65 45.89
CA SER A 36 12.51 37.99 45.35
C SER A 36 12.21 38.45 43.91
N GLU A 37 11.28 37.78 43.24
CA GLU A 37 10.77 38.23 41.94
C GLU A 37 10.16 39.65 42.03
N GLY A 38 10.48 40.52 41.07
CA GLY A 38 9.85 41.82 40.92
C GLY A 38 10.79 43.01 40.99
N SER A 39 10.21 44.21 41.06
CA SER A 39 10.96 45.46 41.12
C SER A 39 11.37 45.77 42.56
N HIS A 40 12.67 45.91 42.77
CA HIS A 40 13.28 46.30 44.03
C HIS A 40 13.86 47.72 43.91
N LYS A 41 13.61 48.53 44.94
CA LYS A 41 14.14 49.88 45.05
C LYS A 41 15.42 49.85 45.87
N VAL A 42 16.51 50.27 45.27
CA VAL A 42 17.83 50.35 45.90
C VAL A 42 18.13 51.81 46.21
N THR A 43 18.14 52.16 47.49
CA THR A 43 18.51 53.49 47.95
C THR A 43 19.88 53.44 48.57
N VAL A 44 20.81 54.26 48.08
CA VAL A 44 22.14 54.44 48.69
C VAL A 44 22.19 55.83 49.31
N ARG A 45 22.72 55.93 50.52
CA ARG A 45 22.95 57.21 51.19
C ARG A 45 24.38 57.39 51.65
N VAL A 46 24.82 58.64 51.62
CA VAL A 46 26.07 59.10 52.24
C VAL A 46 25.71 59.95 53.45
N LYS A 47 26.36 59.70 54.58
CA LYS A 47 26.15 60.41 55.84
C LYS A 47 27.44 61.13 56.24
N SER A 48 27.34 62.42 56.50
CA SER A 48 28.45 63.23 57.01
C SER A 48 28.71 62.95 58.50
N GLN A 49 29.86 63.37 59.03
CA GLN A 49 30.15 63.32 60.47
C GLN A 49 29.18 64.14 61.32
N ALA A 50 28.50 65.15 60.72
CA ALA A 50 27.46 65.95 61.37
C ALA A 50 26.06 65.33 61.21
N ASP A 51 25.98 64.06 60.82
CA ASP A 51 24.76 63.27 60.65
C ASP A 51 23.78 63.76 59.57
N VAL A 52 24.22 64.70 58.72
CA VAL A 52 23.51 65.12 57.50
C VAL A 52 23.67 64.05 56.43
N SER A 53 22.58 63.63 55.79
CA SER A 53 22.60 62.63 54.72
C SER A 53 22.02 63.12 53.41
N THR A 54 22.52 62.57 52.31
CA THR A 54 21.92 62.65 50.98
C THR A 54 21.79 61.25 50.41
N SER A 55 20.78 61.01 49.59
CA SER A 55 20.50 59.70 49.03
C SER A 55 20.19 59.76 47.55
N VAL A 56 20.58 58.70 46.84
CA VAL A 56 20.18 58.43 45.46
C VAL A 56 19.42 57.11 45.43
N GLU A 57 18.49 57.01 44.50
CA GLU A 57 17.66 55.84 44.33
C GLU A 57 17.84 55.29 42.92
N SER A 58 17.89 53.96 42.83
CA SER A 58 17.84 53.21 41.58
C SER A 58 16.84 52.07 41.74
N SER A 59 16.26 51.60 40.65
CA SER A 59 15.47 50.38 40.65
C SER A 59 16.23 49.25 39.98
N VAL A 60 15.99 48.03 40.44
CA VAL A 60 16.43 46.79 39.80
C VAL A 60 15.22 45.86 39.70
N THR A 61 15.03 45.20 38.56
CA THR A 61 13.97 44.19 38.40
C THR A 61 14.60 42.82 38.36
N VAL A 62 14.18 41.96 39.27
CA VAL A 62 14.64 40.58 39.40
C VAL A 62 13.65 39.69 38.68
N ILE A 63 14.15 38.94 37.70
CA ILE A 63 13.38 38.03 36.85
C ILE A 63 13.98 36.63 36.99
N THR A 64 13.24 35.71 37.59
CA THR A 64 13.65 34.33 37.88
C THR A 64 12.73 33.29 37.26
N ILE A 65 11.56 33.70 36.77
CA ILE A 65 10.57 32.82 36.15
C ILE A 65 10.91 32.68 34.66
N PRO A 66 11.28 31.48 34.17
CA PRO A 66 11.56 31.29 32.75
C PRO A 66 10.31 31.49 31.88
N PRO A 67 10.49 31.79 30.58
CA PRO A 67 9.38 31.81 29.63
C PRO A 67 8.58 30.50 29.62
N SER A 68 7.26 30.61 29.42
CA SER A 68 6.41 29.48 29.03
C SER A 68 6.56 29.26 27.53
N VAL A 69 6.77 28.01 27.10
CA VAL A 69 7.00 27.66 25.69
C VAL A 69 6.15 26.45 25.32
N SER A 70 5.40 26.56 24.22
CA SER A 70 4.67 25.45 23.63
C SER A 70 5.02 25.31 22.15
N LEU A 71 5.14 24.08 21.68
CA LEU A 71 5.33 23.74 20.28
C LEU A 71 4.04 23.13 19.74
N SER A 72 3.57 23.59 18.60
CA SER A 72 2.42 23.00 17.91
C SER A 72 2.81 21.65 17.29
N ALA A 73 1.92 20.67 17.37
CA ALA A 73 2.10 19.41 16.66
C ALA A 73 2.08 19.65 15.13
N PRO A 74 2.85 18.87 14.34
CA PRO A 74 2.73 18.88 12.88
C PRO A 74 1.29 18.57 12.44
N ALA A 75 0.83 19.22 11.36
CA ALA A 75 -0.51 19.01 10.83
C ALA A 75 -0.74 17.59 10.27
N GLN A 76 0.34 16.96 9.80
CA GLN A 76 0.39 15.60 9.26
C GLN A 76 1.66 14.94 9.79
N ASN A 77 1.54 13.74 10.36
CA ASN A 77 2.66 12.96 10.87
C ASN A 77 2.30 11.46 10.88
N PRO A 78 3.05 10.59 10.18
CA PRO A 78 4.22 10.88 9.34
C PRO A 78 3.87 11.80 8.16
N THR A 79 4.88 12.45 7.54
CA THR A 79 4.69 13.40 6.43
C THR A 79 5.68 13.18 5.30
N ASN A 80 5.24 13.40 4.07
CA ASN A 80 6.10 13.46 2.89
C ASN A 80 6.55 14.89 2.52
N ASN A 81 6.24 15.88 3.36
CA ASN A 81 6.80 17.22 3.20
C ASN A 81 8.21 17.25 3.81
N THR A 82 9.22 17.39 2.95
CA THR A 82 10.64 17.47 3.36
C THR A 82 11.03 18.85 3.93
N THR A 83 10.15 19.85 3.91
CA THR A 83 10.38 21.19 4.49
C THR A 83 9.24 21.60 5.42
N PRO A 84 8.97 20.84 6.50
CA PRO A 84 7.89 21.16 7.41
C PRO A 84 8.17 22.50 8.11
N ARG A 85 7.08 23.26 8.34
CA ARG A 85 7.10 24.48 9.15
C ARG A 85 6.67 24.15 10.57
N PHE A 86 7.53 24.46 11.53
CA PHE A 86 7.22 24.38 12.94
C PHE A 86 6.76 25.73 13.47
N THR A 87 5.75 25.71 14.32
CA THR A 87 5.21 26.90 14.98
C THR A 87 4.98 26.63 16.45
N GLY A 88 4.93 27.68 17.26
CA GLY A 88 4.63 27.56 18.69
C GLY A 88 4.41 28.92 19.33
N HIS A 89 4.19 28.91 20.65
CA HIS A 89 3.98 30.13 21.43
C HIS A 89 5.02 30.23 22.54
N ALA A 90 5.49 31.46 22.76
CA ALA A 90 6.37 31.78 23.86
C ALA A 90 5.93 33.08 24.54
N SER A 91 5.79 33.03 25.86
CA SER A 91 5.45 34.20 26.69
C SER A 91 6.30 34.21 27.96
N SER A 92 6.59 35.40 28.47
CA SER A 92 7.20 35.57 29.78
C SER A 92 6.25 36.37 30.66
N ALA A 93 6.06 35.93 31.90
CA ALA A 93 5.14 36.57 32.84
C ALA A 93 5.75 37.80 33.51
N SER A 94 7.08 37.81 33.69
CA SER A 94 7.81 38.85 34.40
C SER A 94 8.97 39.47 33.61
N GLY A 95 9.19 38.99 32.38
CA GLY A 95 10.17 39.54 31.45
C GLY A 95 9.63 39.68 30.01
N THR A 96 10.54 39.90 29.07
CA THR A 96 10.25 39.93 27.63
C THR A 96 10.99 38.80 26.94
N VAL A 97 10.32 38.06 26.07
CA VAL A 97 10.98 37.03 25.24
C VAL A 97 11.91 37.72 24.24
N THR A 98 13.20 37.42 24.30
CA THR A 98 14.25 38.04 23.48
C THR A 98 14.70 37.16 22.32
N ARG A 99 14.58 35.85 22.47
CA ARG A 99 15.04 34.87 21.47
C ARG A 99 14.24 33.58 21.57
N THR A 100 13.92 32.97 20.44
CA THR A 100 13.36 31.63 20.36
C THR A 100 14.17 30.77 19.40
N GLU A 101 14.28 29.49 19.72
CA GLU A 101 15.05 28.52 18.95
C GLU A 101 14.33 27.18 18.91
N ILE A 102 14.53 26.42 17.84
CA ILE A 102 13.98 25.07 17.65
C ILE A 102 15.14 24.12 17.34
N THR A 103 15.10 22.94 17.94
CA THR A 103 15.99 21.82 17.63
C THR A 103 15.22 20.73 16.89
N LEU A 104 15.90 19.98 16.01
CA LEU A 104 15.38 18.79 15.33
C LEU A 104 16.07 17.49 15.79
N ASP A 105 17.09 17.60 16.63
CA ASP A 105 18.02 16.54 17.03
C ASP A 105 18.11 16.38 18.55
N ASN A 106 16.99 16.63 19.25
CA ASN A 106 16.90 16.56 20.71
C ASN A 106 17.88 17.47 21.45
N GLY A 107 18.18 18.64 20.87
CA GLY A 107 18.92 19.71 21.51
C GLY A 107 20.43 19.71 21.27
N ALA A 108 20.94 18.85 20.38
CA ALA A 108 22.34 18.87 19.97
C ALA A 108 22.65 20.12 19.13
N THR A 109 21.73 20.53 18.25
CA THR A 109 21.78 21.78 17.51
C THR A 109 20.50 22.60 17.69
N TRP A 110 20.63 23.92 17.66
CA TRP A 110 19.53 24.86 17.83
C TRP A 110 19.51 25.87 16.68
N LEU A 111 18.37 25.94 16.01
CA LEU A 111 18.12 26.83 14.89
C LEU A 111 17.30 28.04 15.37
N PRO A 112 17.63 29.26 14.93
CA PRO A 112 16.86 30.44 15.30
C PRO A 112 15.44 30.37 14.73
N ALA A 113 14.44 30.63 15.57
CA ALA A 113 13.05 30.74 15.15
C ALA A 113 12.61 32.21 15.14
N VAL A 114 11.81 32.60 14.15
CA VAL A 114 11.31 33.97 14.03
C VAL A 114 10.21 34.17 15.08
N TYR A 115 10.40 35.08 16.03
CA TYR A 115 9.44 35.43 17.07
C TYR A 115 8.71 36.73 16.74
N SER A 116 7.38 36.73 16.82
CA SER A 116 6.55 37.92 16.64
C SER A 116 5.22 37.75 17.37
N GLY A 117 4.86 38.74 18.19
CA GLY A 117 3.53 38.81 18.83
C GLY A 117 3.16 37.59 19.69
N GLY A 118 4.13 37.01 20.42
CA GLY A 118 3.90 35.82 21.26
C GLY A 118 4.00 34.48 20.52
N SER A 119 4.08 34.49 19.19
CA SER A 119 4.26 33.30 18.36
C SER A 119 5.68 33.19 17.85
N PHE A 120 6.18 31.97 17.66
CA PHE A 120 7.41 31.72 16.92
C PHE A 120 7.21 30.71 15.80
N GLY A 121 8.11 30.73 14.81
CA GLY A 121 8.15 29.69 13.80
C GLY A 121 9.48 29.53 13.08
N LEU A 122 9.69 28.32 12.53
CA LEU A 122 10.84 27.93 11.74
C LEU A 122 10.35 27.14 10.53
N THR A 123 10.78 27.54 9.33
CA THR A 123 10.76 26.65 8.17
C THR A 123 12.10 25.94 8.12
N THR A 124 12.09 24.62 8.06
CA THR A 124 13.31 23.80 8.04
C THR A 124 14.01 23.86 6.68
N GLN A 125 15.29 23.49 6.68
CA GLN A 125 15.95 23.03 5.46
C GLN A 125 15.33 21.70 4.99
N THR A 126 15.64 21.27 3.76
CA THR A 126 15.22 19.95 3.28
C THR A 126 15.72 18.86 4.24
N LEU A 127 14.78 18.08 4.75
CA LEU A 127 14.99 16.93 5.61
C LEU A 127 14.94 15.66 4.76
N GLU A 128 15.88 14.75 5.02
CA GLU A 128 15.83 13.39 4.49
C GLU A 128 14.81 12.56 5.27
N ASP A 129 14.42 11.41 4.71
CA ASP A 129 13.55 10.46 5.40
C ASP A 129 14.16 10.03 6.74
N GLY A 130 13.34 10.01 7.78
CA GLY A 130 13.78 9.67 9.13
C GLY A 130 12.95 10.29 10.25
N ASN A 131 13.40 9.99 11.48
CA ASN A 131 12.74 10.44 12.70
C ASN A 131 13.51 11.62 13.33
N TYR A 132 12.82 12.72 13.57
CA TYR A 132 13.37 13.96 14.13
C TYR A 132 12.74 14.26 15.48
N GLN A 133 13.57 14.55 16.49
CA GLN A 133 13.13 14.87 17.84
C GLN A 133 13.10 16.39 18.02
N VAL A 134 11.90 16.95 17.89
CA VAL A 134 11.68 18.39 17.78
C VAL A 134 11.28 19.00 19.12
N SER A 135 11.99 20.03 19.56
CA SER A 135 11.58 20.85 20.71
C SER A 135 11.96 22.31 20.51
N ALA A 136 11.34 23.21 21.27
CA ALA A 136 11.59 24.63 21.23
C ALA A 136 12.09 25.15 22.58
N ARG A 137 12.85 26.24 22.55
CA ARG A 137 13.23 27.00 23.74
C ARG A 137 13.11 28.50 23.51
N ALA A 138 12.88 29.24 24.58
CA ALA A 138 12.81 30.69 24.57
C ALA A 138 13.63 31.28 25.72
N PHE A 139 14.23 32.44 25.46
CA PHE A 139 15.03 33.20 26.41
C PHE A 139 14.31 34.49 26.76
N ASP A 140 14.38 34.92 28.02
CA ASP A 140 13.95 36.27 28.42
C ASP A 140 15.11 37.27 28.44
N ASN A 141 14.85 38.50 28.90
CA ASN A 141 15.83 39.58 29.02
C ASN A 141 16.74 39.46 30.26
N ALA A 142 16.47 38.52 31.16
CA ALA A 142 17.35 38.18 32.28
C ALA A 142 18.19 36.92 32.01
N GLY A 143 17.95 36.23 30.88
CA GLY A 143 18.68 35.04 30.46
C GLY A 143 18.04 33.72 30.92
N ASN A 144 16.85 33.73 31.52
CA ASN A 144 16.15 32.50 31.88
C ASN A 144 15.67 31.77 30.62
N VAL A 145 15.65 30.43 30.68
CA VAL A 145 15.35 29.58 29.52
C VAL A 145 14.14 28.69 29.78
N GLY A 146 13.09 28.93 29.01
CA GLY A 146 11.92 28.05 28.93
C GLY A 146 12.08 27.01 27.83
N ARG A 147 11.47 25.83 27.98
CA ARG A 147 11.48 24.76 26.97
C ARG A 147 10.07 24.18 26.77
N SER A 148 9.76 23.79 25.54
CA SER A 148 8.56 22.98 25.25
C SER A 148 8.80 21.51 25.59
N GLY A 149 7.74 20.70 25.48
CA GLY A 149 7.89 19.25 25.32
C GLY A 149 8.53 18.89 23.97
N THR A 150 8.91 17.63 23.82
CA THR A 150 9.46 17.06 22.58
C THR A 150 8.36 16.41 21.75
N VAL A 151 8.39 16.63 20.43
CA VAL A 151 7.53 15.98 19.44
C VAL A 151 8.41 15.18 18.48
N THR A 152 8.06 13.92 18.20
CA THR A 152 8.71 13.14 17.15
C THR A 152 8.04 13.40 15.82
N LEU A 153 8.76 14.00 14.88
CA LEU A 153 8.38 14.11 13.47
C LEU A 153 8.94 12.91 12.71
N VAL A 154 8.14 12.30 11.83
CA VAL A 154 8.59 11.27 10.90
C VAL A 154 8.45 11.83 9.48
N VAL A 155 9.58 11.97 8.77
CA VAL A 155 9.61 12.30 7.34
C VAL A 155 9.73 11.00 6.57
N ASP A 156 8.82 10.79 5.63
CA ASP A 156 8.75 9.59 4.79
C ASP A 156 8.26 9.99 3.40
N THR A 157 9.14 9.89 2.41
CA THR A 157 8.85 10.24 1.01
C THR A 157 8.76 9.03 0.09
N ILE A 158 8.91 7.81 0.64
CA ILE A 158 8.95 6.58 -0.14
C ILE A 158 7.53 6.06 -0.33
N PRO A 159 7.03 5.97 -1.59
CA PRO A 159 5.72 5.38 -1.83
C PRO A 159 5.65 3.90 -1.45
N PRO A 160 4.45 3.40 -1.11
CA PRO A 160 4.25 1.98 -0.88
C PRO A 160 4.53 1.14 -2.14
N VAL A 161 4.94 -0.11 -1.96
CA VAL A 161 5.21 -1.05 -3.05
C VAL A 161 4.07 -2.05 -3.17
N ILE A 162 3.38 -2.02 -4.31
CA ILE A 162 2.36 -3.01 -4.67
C ILE A 162 3.05 -4.23 -5.28
N GLY A 163 2.94 -5.40 -4.62
CA GLY A 163 3.52 -6.66 -5.05
C GLY A 163 2.59 -7.50 -5.93
N GLY A 164 3.02 -8.70 -6.32
CA GLY A 164 2.18 -9.61 -7.11
C GLY A 164 0.91 -10.05 -6.39
N GLY A 165 -0.10 -10.48 -7.14
CA GLY A 165 -1.39 -10.90 -6.63
C GLY A 165 -1.94 -12.16 -7.29
N VAL A 166 -3.08 -12.59 -6.79
CA VAL A 166 -3.94 -13.62 -7.38
C VAL A 166 -5.35 -13.07 -7.47
N GLN A 167 -6.06 -13.46 -8.52
CA GLN A 167 -7.50 -13.22 -8.65
C GLN A 167 -8.21 -14.56 -8.65
N ALA A 168 -9.31 -14.68 -7.93
CA ALA A 168 -10.03 -15.93 -7.79
C ALA A 168 -11.54 -15.76 -7.92
N LEU A 169 -12.17 -16.78 -8.49
CA LEU A 169 -13.61 -16.99 -8.51
C LEU A 169 -13.92 -18.16 -7.57
N GLY A 170 -14.39 -17.86 -6.36
CA GLY A 170 -14.53 -18.87 -5.31
C GLY A 170 -13.19 -19.59 -5.06
N PRO A 171 -13.14 -20.93 -5.15
CA PRO A 171 -11.90 -21.68 -4.96
C PRO A 171 -10.96 -21.67 -6.17
N GLN A 172 -11.41 -21.18 -7.34
CA GLN A 172 -10.63 -21.22 -8.58
C GLN A 172 -9.80 -19.96 -8.74
N ILE A 173 -8.47 -20.10 -8.82
CA ILE A 173 -7.59 -18.99 -9.20
C ILE A 173 -7.71 -18.79 -10.72
N LEU A 174 -7.94 -17.55 -11.12
CA LEU A 174 -7.99 -17.09 -12.50
C LEU A 174 -6.60 -16.72 -12.97
N THR A 175 -6.18 -17.28 -14.10
CA THR A 175 -4.91 -16.96 -14.76
C THR A 175 -5.19 -16.37 -16.14
N PRO A 176 -4.34 -15.46 -16.63
CA PRO A 176 -4.47 -14.95 -18.00
C PRO A 176 -4.39 -16.07 -19.03
N ASN A 177 -5.17 -15.95 -20.10
CA ASN A 177 -5.07 -16.82 -21.26
C ASN A 177 -3.84 -16.44 -22.12
N GLU A 178 -3.65 -17.12 -23.26
CA GLU A 178 -2.56 -16.88 -24.21
C GLU A 178 -2.50 -15.44 -24.76
N ASN A 179 -3.60 -14.67 -24.66
CA ASN A 179 -3.68 -13.26 -25.05
C ASN A 179 -3.46 -12.30 -23.87
N ASN A 180 -2.93 -12.79 -22.75
CA ASN A 180 -2.69 -12.04 -21.51
C ASN A 180 -3.95 -11.37 -20.92
N SER A 181 -5.13 -11.95 -21.18
CA SER A 181 -6.41 -11.47 -20.63
C SER A 181 -7.09 -12.54 -19.77
N ILE A 182 -7.87 -12.11 -18.80
CA ILE A 182 -8.77 -13.00 -18.06
C ILE A 182 -10.19 -12.75 -18.57
N SER A 183 -10.80 -13.75 -19.19
CA SER A 183 -12.21 -13.70 -19.59
C SER A 183 -13.11 -13.96 -18.39
N MET A 184 -14.17 -13.18 -18.26
CA MET A 184 -15.22 -13.36 -17.26
C MET A 184 -16.58 -12.90 -17.79
N VAL A 185 -17.64 -13.11 -17.03
CA VAL A 185 -18.99 -12.64 -17.38
C VAL A 185 -19.48 -11.54 -16.45
N ALA A 186 -20.33 -10.67 -16.97
CA ALA A 186 -20.93 -9.59 -16.20
C ALA A 186 -21.78 -10.14 -15.04
N GLY A 187 -21.62 -9.54 -13.87
CA GLY A 187 -22.30 -9.90 -12.63
C GLY A 187 -21.49 -10.85 -11.74
N THR A 188 -20.35 -11.38 -12.20
CA THR A 188 -19.50 -12.26 -11.40
C THR A 188 -18.67 -11.47 -10.38
N GLU A 189 -18.76 -11.86 -9.10
CA GLU A 189 -17.87 -11.36 -8.05
C GLU A 189 -16.59 -12.20 -7.99
N THR A 190 -15.44 -11.54 -7.99
CA THR A 190 -14.13 -12.16 -7.84
C THR A 190 -13.42 -11.60 -6.61
N THR A 191 -12.52 -12.39 -6.03
CA THR A 191 -11.64 -11.93 -4.95
C THR A 191 -10.27 -11.66 -5.52
N ILE A 192 -9.69 -10.51 -5.20
CA ILE A 192 -8.31 -10.17 -5.52
C ILE A 192 -7.54 -10.10 -4.21
N ALA A 193 -6.41 -10.80 -4.15
CA ALA A 193 -5.48 -10.79 -3.02
C ALA A 193 -4.07 -10.46 -3.53
N MET A 194 -3.37 -9.56 -2.86
CA MET A 194 -2.00 -9.20 -3.22
C MET A 194 -1.21 -8.72 -2.01
N SER A 195 0.12 -8.80 -2.11
CA SER A 195 1.00 -8.27 -1.06
C SER A 195 1.30 -6.78 -1.29
N MET A 196 1.45 -6.02 -0.21
CA MET A 196 1.90 -4.64 -0.26
C MET A 196 2.87 -4.32 0.89
N LYS A 197 3.88 -3.48 0.61
CA LYS A 197 4.91 -3.03 1.56
C LYS A 197 4.97 -1.50 1.63
N GLY A 198 5.67 -0.96 2.63
CA GLY A 198 5.83 0.48 2.81
C GLY A 198 4.71 1.14 3.60
N GLY A 199 4.28 0.54 4.72
CA GLY A 199 3.38 1.21 5.67
C GLY A 199 1.99 1.56 5.13
N VAL A 200 1.45 0.74 4.22
CA VAL A 200 0.14 0.97 3.60
C VAL A 200 -0.96 1.13 4.67
N THR A 201 -1.71 2.22 4.58
CA THR A 201 -2.86 2.53 5.44
C THR A 201 -4.19 2.45 4.70
N GLY A 202 -4.17 2.54 3.36
CA GLY A 202 -5.34 2.34 2.53
C GLY A 202 -4.96 1.83 1.15
N ALA A 203 -5.81 1.00 0.56
CA ALA A 203 -5.64 0.53 -0.80
C ALA A 203 -6.99 0.29 -1.49
N GLN A 204 -7.03 0.50 -2.80
CA GLN A 204 -8.25 0.39 -3.59
C GLN A 204 -7.95 -0.21 -4.95
N ILE A 205 -8.91 -0.98 -5.45
CA ILE A 205 -8.98 -1.42 -6.84
C ILE A 205 -9.91 -0.47 -7.57
N GLN A 206 -9.40 0.17 -8.60
CA GLN A 206 -10.13 1.03 -9.51
C GLN A 206 -10.37 0.26 -10.80
N THR A 207 -11.62 0.22 -11.22
CA THR A 207 -12.04 -0.37 -12.49
C THR A 207 -12.88 0.64 -13.26
N GLY A 208 -13.12 0.38 -14.55
CA GLY A 208 -14.07 1.18 -15.33
C GLY A 208 -15.51 1.17 -14.77
N ASP A 209 -15.83 0.25 -13.84
CA ASP A 209 -17.17 0.09 -13.24
C ASP A 209 -17.26 0.69 -11.82
N GLY A 210 -16.13 1.06 -11.20
CA GLY A 210 -16.11 1.67 -9.88
C GLY A 210 -14.82 1.41 -9.09
N ASN A 211 -14.84 1.85 -7.83
CA ASN A 211 -13.73 1.67 -6.88
C ASN A 211 -14.14 0.68 -5.79
N PHE A 212 -13.24 -0.24 -5.45
CA PHE A 212 -13.45 -1.30 -4.47
C PHE A 212 -12.31 -1.26 -3.45
N ASP A 213 -12.64 -1.25 -2.17
CA ASP A 213 -11.64 -1.21 -1.12
C ASP A 213 -10.92 -2.57 -0.98
N LEU A 214 -9.61 -2.49 -0.76
CA LEU A 214 -8.81 -3.61 -0.29
C LEU A 214 -8.66 -3.50 1.23
N VAL A 215 -8.79 -4.62 1.92
CA VAL A 215 -8.68 -4.70 3.39
C VAL A 215 -7.43 -5.48 3.76
N PRO A 216 -6.61 -5.01 4.72
CA PRO A 216 -5.43 -5.73 5.16
C PRO A 216 -5.80 -7.00 5.93
N GLN A 217 -5.08 -8.08 5.69
CA GLN A 217 -5.20 -9.34 6.42
C GLN A 217 -4.30 -9.29 7.66
N PRO A 218 -4.87 -9.33 8.89
CA PRO A 218 -4.11 -9.16 10.12
C PRO A 218 -2.92 -10.13 10.24
N GLY A 219 -1.75 -9.59 10.61
CA GLY A 219 -0.52 -10.38 10.78
C GLY A 219 0.21 -10.75 9.48
N THR A 220 -0.26 -10.25 8.33
CA THR A 220 0.36 -10.47 7.02
C THR A 220 0.52 -9.15 6.26
N ASP A 221 1.27 -9.18 5.16
CA ASP A 221 1.37 -8.07 4.21
C ASP A 221 0.30 -8.14 3.10
N LEU A 222 -0.72 -9.01 3.25
CA LEU A 222 -1.74 -9.23 2.24
C LEU A 222 -2.91 -8.26 2.38
N TRP A 223 -3.38 -7.82 1.23
CA TRP A 223 -4.55 -6.97 1.05
C TRP A 223 -5.54 -7.70 0.15
N VAL A 224 -6.80 -7.77 0.60
CA VAL A 224 -7.83 -8.59 -0.06
C VAL A 224 -9.10 -7.77 -0.26
N GLY A 225 -9.70 -7.86 -1.44
CA GLY A 225 -10.96 -7.20 -1.75
C GLY A 225 -11.77 -8.01 -2.75
N LYS A 226 -13.08 -7.77 -2.72
CA LYS A 226 -14.04 -8.36 -3.66
C LYS A 226 -14.37 -7.33 -4.73
N VAL A 227 -14.36 -7.77 -5.98
CA VAL A 227 -14.61 -6.92 -7.14
C VAL A 227 -15.65 -7.58 -8.02
N LYS A 228 -16.68 -6.81 -8.37
CA LYS A 228 -17.77 -7.24 -9.25
C LYS A 228 -17.76 -6.37 -10.49
N PHE A 229 -17.84 -6.99 -11.65
CA PHE A 229 -17.83 -6.31 -12.94
C PHE A 229 -19.22 -6.41 -13.55
N GLU A 230 -19.83 -5.28 -13.88
CA GLU A 230 -21.25 -5.23 -14.26
C GLU A 230 -21.42 -4.98 -15.76
N SER A 231 -20.46 -4.34 -16.42
CA SER A 231 -20.59 -3.98 -17.83
C SER A 231 -19.57 -4.70 -18.72
N GLU A 232 -20.04 -5.06 -19.92
CA GLU A 232 -19.24 -5.76 -20.92
C GLU A 232 -18.07 -4.91 -21.44
N GLY A 233 -17.08 -5.60 -22.01
CA GLY A 233 -15.91 -5.01 -22.65
C GLY A 233 -14.61 -5.20 -21.88
N ALA A 234 -13.55 -4.62 -22.41
CA ALA A 234 -12.23 -4.62 -21.79
C ALA A 234 -12.24 -3.72 -20.55
N LYS A 235 -11.76 -4.25 -19.41
CA LYS A 235 -11.64 -3.52 -18.14
C LYS A 235 -10.19 -3.55 -17.68
N GLU A 236 -9.63 -2.37 -17.49
CA GLU A 236 -8.37 -2.24 -16.75
C GLU A 236 -8.67 -2.33 -15.25
N VAL A 237 -7.88 -3.13 -14.56
CA VAL A 237 -7.90 -3.25 -13.10
C VAL A 237 -6.65 -2.56 -12.58
N VAL A 238 -6.83 -1.35 -12.04
CA VAL A 238 -5.74 -0.54 -11.49
C VAL A 238 -5.80 -0.65 -9.98
N VAL A 239 -4.67 -0.92 -9.34
CA VAL A 239 -4.55 -0.93 -7.89
C VAL A 239 -3.86 0.35 -7.47
N SER A 240 -4.38 0.98 -6.43
CA SER A 240 -3.79 2.14 -5.77
C SER A 240 -3.56 1.83 -4.29
N ALA A 241 -2.47 2.35 -3.73
CA ALA A 241 -2.12 2.23 -2.33
C ALA A 241 -1.64 3.58 -1.79
N VAL A 242 -1.96 3.86 -0.53
CA VAL A 242 -1.53 5.05 0.22
C VAL A 242 -0.96 4.62 1.57
N ASP A 243 0.14 5.24 1.99
CA ASP A 243 0.76 4.99 3.29
C ASP A 243 0.31 6.01 4.36
N GLY A 244 0.93 5.97 5.55
CA GLY A 244 0.62 6.92 6.62
C GLY A 244 1.07 8.36 6.36
N ALA A 245 2.05 8.55 5.47
CA ALA A 245 2.63 9.85 5.11
C ALA A 245 1.92 10.52 3.93
N ASN A 246 0.92 9.84 3.37
CA ASN A 246 0.18 10.17 2.14
C ASN A 246 0.99 10.02 0.85
N ASN A 247 2.06 9.22 0.83
CA ASN A 247 2.67 8.78 -0.43
C ASN A 247 1.74 7.78 -1.13
N ARG A 248 1.73 7.82 -2.45
CA ARG A 248 0.80 7.04 -3.28
C ARG A 248 1.55 6.23 -4.31
N ALA A 249 1.10 5.00 -4.51
CA ALA A 249 1.52 4.16 -5.61
C ALA A 249 0.29 3.65 -6.37
N GLU A 250 0.42 3.57 -7.69
CA GLU A 250 -0.61 3.02 -8.57
C GLU A 250 0.00 2.05 -9.57
N ARG A 251 -0.75 1.00 -9.91
CA ARG A 251 -0.26 -0.04 -10.81
C ARG A 251 -1.41 -0.74 -11.52
N LEU A 252 -1.33 -0.85 -12.85
CA LEU A 252 -2.16 -1.77 -13.62
C LEU A 252 -1.85 -3.20 -13.15
N PHE A 253 -2.86 -3.89 -12.62
CA PHE A 253 -2.77 -5.27 -12.14
C PHE A 253 -3.02 -6.25 -13.28
N ASN A 254 -4.16 -6.13 -13.96
CA ASN A 254 -4.46 -6.92 -15.14
C ASN A 254 -5.52 -6.23 -16.03
N THR A 255 -5.77 -6.84 -17.19
CA THR A 255 -6.88 -6.49 -18.06
C THR A 255 -7.85 -7.66 -18.12
N LEU A 256 -9.13 -7.38 -17.88
CA LEU A 256 -10.20 -8.35 -17.95
C LEU A 256 -11.00 -8.13 -19.23
N LEU A 257 -11.46 -9.23 -19.82
CA LEU A 257 -12.50 -9.20 -20.85
C LEU A 257 -13.82 -9.62 -20.19
N VAL A 258 -14.70 -8.65 -19.94
CA VAL A 258 -16.06 -8.94 -19.49
C VAL A 258 -16.90 -9.25 -20.72
N GLU A 259 -17.24 -10.52 -20.89
CA GLU A 259 -17.99 -10.99 -22.04
C GLU A 259 -19.49 -10.77 -21.87
N LYS A 260 -20.16 -10.60 -23.01
CA LYS A 260 -21.61 -10.48 -23.08
C LYS A 260 -22.25 -11.79 -22.61
N LYS A 261 -23.41 -11.68 -21.94
CA LYS A 261 -24.25 -12.84 -21.62
C LYS A 261 -24.85 -13.46 -22.89
N GLY A 262 -25.00 -14.78 -22.89
CA GLY A 262 -25.75 -15.48 -23.94
C GLY A 262 -27.24 -15.29 -23.72
N ALA A 263 -28.07 -15.58 -24.72
CA ALA A 263 -29.51 -15.46 -24.60
C ALA A 263 -30.27 -16.70 -25.07
N VAL A 264 -31.36 -17.02 -24.37
CA VAL A 264 -32.33 -18.06 -24.77
C VAL A 264 -33.46 -17.40 -25.56
N SER A 265 -33.81 -17.96 -26.71
CA SER A 265 -34.85 -17.44 -27.61
C SER A 265 -35.72 -18.57 -28.19
N ASP A 266 -36.96 -18.28 -28.58
CA ASP A 266 -37.79 -19.21 -29.33
C ASP A 266 -37.32 -19.28 -30.79
N GLN A 267 -37.16 -20.50 -31.32
CA GLN A 267 -36.57 -20.74 -32.64
C GLN A 267 -37.42 -20.20 -33.79
N ALA A 268 -38.75 -20.18 -33.65
CA ALA A 268 -39.65 -19.79 -34.73
C ALA A 268 -39.85 -18.27 -34.78
N THR A 269 -39.97 -17.64 -33.62
CA THR A 269 -40.30 -16.22 -33.47
C THR A 269 -39.09 -15.33 -33.21
N GLY A 270 -38.00 -15.90 -32.71
CA GLY A 270 -36.84 -15.15 -32.22
C GLY A 270 -37.09 -14.38 -30.92
N ALA A 271 -38.26 -14.55 -30.30
CA ALA A 271 -38.61 -13.89 -29.05
C ALA A 271 -37.72 -14.40 -27.91
N LYS A 272 -37.28 -13.50 -27.01
CA LYS A 272 -36.50 -13.88 -25.83
C LYS A 272 -37.38 -14.65 -24.84
N ILE A 273 -36.83 -15.73 -24.29
CA ILE A 273 -37.51 -16.56 -23.29
C ILE A 273 -36.97 -16.14 -21.91
N THR A 274 -37.83 -15.59 -21.06
CA THR A 274 -37.45 -14.95 -19.78
C THR A 274 -37.69 -15.84 -18.55
N ASP A 275 -38.22 -17.04 -18.74
CA ASP A 275 -38.50 -18.03 -17.69
C ASP A 275 -37.86 -19.39 -18.00
N ALA A 276 -36.82 -19.39 -18.84
CA ALA A 276 -36.03 -20.58 -19.10
C ALA A 276 -35.16 -20.89 -17.87
N GLU A 277 -35.22 -22.14 -17.41
CA GLU A 277 -34.32 -22.71 -16.42
C GLU A 277 -33.11 -23.32 -17.14
N ILE A 278 -31.93 -22.78 -16.87
CA ILE A 278 -30.66 -23.20 -17.44
C ILE A 278 -29.86 -23.92 -16.36
N SER A 279 -29.62 -25.21 -16.56
CA SER A 279 -28.86 -26.08 -15.65
C SER A 279 -27.56 -26.51 -16.29
N VAL A 280 -26.44 -26.28 -15.60
CA VAL A 280 -25.12 -26.80 -16.01
C VAL A 280 -24.83 -28.10 -15.29
N TYR A 281 -24.53 -29.14 -16.05
CA TYR A 281 -24.10 -30.44 -15.52
C TYR A 281 -22.62 -30.65 -15.79
N TYR A 282 -21.92 -31.19 -14.79
CA TYR A 282 -20.51 -31.54 -14.83
C TYR A 282 -20.36 -33.07 -14.80
N PHE A 283 -19.38 -33.59 -15.55
CA PHE A 283 -19.04 -35.01 -15.50
C PHE A 283 -18.06 -35.28 -14.35
N ASP A 284 -18.57 -35.84 -13.25
CA ASP A 284 -17.74 -36.27 -12.15
C ASP A 284 -16.95 -37.53 -12.54
N THR A 285 -15.63 -37.41 -12.56
CA THR A 285 -14.72 -38.49 -12.97
C THR A 285 -14.53 -39.57 -11.92
N ILE A 286 -14.85 -39.28 -10.65
CA ILE A 286 -14.75 -40.21 -9.53
C ILE A 286 -15.95 -41.15 -9.55
N VAL A 287 -17.17 -40.61 -9.61
CA VAL A 287 -18.40 -41.41 -9.66
C VAL A 287 -18.83 -41.79 -11.07
N GLN A 288 -18.15 -41.28 -12.10
CA GLN A 288 -18.42 -41.49 -13.53
C GLN A 288 -19.86 -41.13 -13.93
N GLN A 289 -20.40 -40.05 -13.38
CA GLN A 289 -21.77 -39.61 -13.60
C GLN A 289 -21.86 -38.11 -13.86
N TRP A 290 -22.90 -37.72 -14.59
CA TRP A 290 -23.29 -36.33 -14.74
C TRP A 290 -24.01 -35.87 -13.48
N VAL A 291 -23.49 -34.82 -12.86
CA VAL A 291 -24.05 -34.21 -11.65
C VAL A 291 -24.30 -32.73 -11.90
N LEU A 292 -25.30 -32.16 -11.23
CA LEU A 292 -25.53 -30.71 -11.29
C LEU A 292 -24.28 -30.01 -10.73
N TRP A 293 -23.72 -29.07 -11.49
CA TRP A 293 -22.50 -28.38 -11.09
C TRP A 293 -22.75 -27.45 -9.89
N GLU A 294 -21.90 -27.52 -8.86
CA GLU A 294 -22.05 -26.71 -7.64
C GLU A 294 -21.61 -25.24 -7.85
N GLY A 295 -22.43 -24.46 -8.56
CA GLY A 295 -22.15 -23.05 -8.85
C GLY A 295 -21.98 -22.19 -7.59
N ALA A 296 -22.63 -22.54 -6.48
CA ALA A 296 -22.62 -21.75 -5.24
C ALA A 296 -21.20 -21.56 -4.68
N SER A 297 -20.35 -22.57 -4.80
CA SER A 297 -18.93 -22.52 -4.42
C SER A 297 -18.15 -21.46 -5.22
N PHE A 298 -18.65 -21.09 -6.40
CA PHE A 298 -18.08 -20.07 -7.29
C PHE A 298 -18.88 -18.76 -7.28
N GLY A 299 -19.79 -18.57 -6.31
CA GLY A 299 -20.63 -17.37 -6.23
C GLY A 299 -21.66 -17.25 -7.36
N GLN A 300 -22.05 -18.38 -7.95
CA GLN A 300 -23.02 -18.45 -9.04
C GLN A 300 -24.21 -19.33 -8.66
N GLU A 301 -25.39 -19.01 -9.14
CA GLU A 301 -26.55 -19.90 -9.01
C GLU A 301 -26.51 -20.96 -10.10
N ASN A 302 -26.92 -22.20 -9.78
CA ASN A 302 -27.17 -23.26 -10.74
C ASN A 302 -28.27 -24.19 -10.18
N PRO A 303 -29.45 -24.28 -10.80
CA PRO A 303 -29.83 -23.66 -12.09
C PRO A 303 -29.94 -22.13 -12.04
N GLN A 304 -29.80 -21.47 -13.20
CA GLN A 304 -30.15 -20.05 -13.39
C GLN A 304 -31.52 -19.95 -14.07
N ILE A 305 -32.25 -18.88 -13.78
CA ILE A 305 -33.39 -18.46 -14.59
C ILE A 305 -32.92 -17.36 -15.55
N SER A 306 -33.30 -17.46 -16.82
CA SER A 306 -32.99 -16.45 -17.83
C SER A 306 -33.53 -15.06 -17.42
N GLY A 307 -32.76 -14.00 -17.69
CA GLY A 307 -33.20 -12.63 -17.41
C GLY A 307 -34.31 -12.12 -18.35
N ASP A 308 -34.69 -10.84 -18.18
CA ASP A 308 -35.75 -10.17 -18.96
C ASP A 308 -35.49 -10.11 -20.48
N ASP A 309 -34.24 -10.26 -20.90
CA ASP A 309 -33.77 -10.34 -22.28
C ASP A 309 -33.38 -11.78 -22.69
N GLY A 310 -33.78 -12.76 -21.90
CA GLY A 310 -33.40 -14.15 -22.02
C GLY A 310 -31.96 -14.44 -21.61
N ALA A 311 -31.26 -13.49 -20.97
CA ALA A 311 -29.84 -13.62 -20.70
C ALA A 311 -29.50 -14.68 -19.66
N PHE A 312 -28.39 -15.38 -19.88
CA PHE A 312 -27.75 -16.26 -18.91
C PHE A 312 -26.23 -16.26 -19.11
N SER A 313 -25.50 -16.66 -18.07
CA SER A 313 -24.06 -16.83 -18.19
C SER A 313 -23.50 -17.64 -17.02
N PHE A 314 -22.60 -18.57 -17.33
CA PHE A 314 -21.82 -19.28 -16.33
C PHE A 314 -20.33 -19.10 -16.57
N MET A 315 -19.54 -19.18 -15.50
CA MET A 315 -18.10 -19.31 -15.56
C MET A 315 -17.71 -20.61 -14.86
N VAL A 316 -17.21 -21.57 -15.63
CA VAL A 316 -16.94 -22.94 -15.16
C VAL A 316 -15.45 -23.28 -15.25
N PRO A 317 -14.92 -24.10 -14.34
CA PRO A 317 -13.57 -24.64 -14.43
C PRO A 317 -13.35 -25.55 -15.66
N ALA A 318 -12.11 -26.02 -15.83
CA ALA A 318 -11.79 -27.07 -16.78
C ALA A 318 -12.57 -28.35 -16.44
N GLY A 319 -13.03 -29.07 -17.45
CA GLY A 319 -13.84 -30.27 -17.25
C GLY A 319 -14.74 -30.59 -18.43
N LYS A 320 -15.62 -31.58 -18.24
CA LYS A 320 -16.65 -31.93 -19.21
C LYS A 320 -18.01 -31.47 -18.71
N TYR A 321 -18.73 -30.76 -19.56
CA TYR A 321 -20.01 -30.13 -19.24
C TYR A 321 -21.05 -30.38 -20.32
N TYR A 322 -22.32 -30.34 -19.95
CA TYR A 322 -23.39 -30.00 -20.88
C TYR A 322 -24.38 -29.05 -20.19
N VAL A 323 -25.11 -28.29 -20.99
CA VAL A 323 -26.13 -27.36 -20.52
C VAL A 323 -27.49 -27.88 -20.90
N GLU A 324 -28.41 -27.95 -19.93
CA GLU A 324 -29.82 -28.29 -20.14
C GLU A 324 -30.69 -27.05 -19.96
N ILE A 325 -31.63 -26.85 -20.88
CA ILE A 325 -32.58 -25.75 -20.84
C ILE A 325 -34.00 -26.29 -20.86
N LYS A 326 -34.80 -25.85 -19.89
CA LYS A 326 -36.24 -26.13 -19.79
C LYS A 326 -36.99 -24.81 -19.74
N ALA A 327 -38.05 -24.69 -20.53
CA ALA A 327 -38.92 -23.52 -20.48
C ALA A 327 -40.38 -23.97 -20.70
N PRO A 328 -41.35 -23.35 -20.03
CA PRO A 328 -42.77 -23.62 -20.27
C PRO A 328 -43.13 -23.48 -21.75
N GLY A 329 -43.90 -24.44 -22.27
CA GLY A 329 -44.33 -24.43 -23.68
C GLY A 329 -43.24 -24.77 -24.70
N HIS A 330 -42.03 -25.14 -24.27
CA HIS A 330 -40.90 -25.48 -25.14
C HIS A 330 -40.41 -26.90 -24.88
N ARG A 331 -39.73 -27.48 -25.88
CA ARG A 331 -39.06 -28.78 -25.74
C ARG A 331 -37.78 -28.60 -24.93
N THR A 332 -37.49 -29.54 -24.03
CA THR A 332 -36.20 -29.60 -23.34
C THR A 332 -35.08 -29.65 -24.38
N THR A 333 -34.10 -28.77 -24.20
CA THR A 333 -32.95 -28.63 -25.11
C THR A 333 -31.67 -28.88 -24.31
N GLN A 334 -30.71 -29.58 -24.90
CA GLN A 334 -29.40 -29.84 -24.31
C GLN A 334 -28.29 -29.41 -25.28
N SER A 335 -27.17 -28.92 -24.76
CA SER A 335 -25.98 -28.72 -25.57
C SER A 335 -25.32 -30.07 -25.91
N GLU A 336 -24.41 -30.06 -26.87
CA GLU A 336 -23.39 -31.10 -26.97
C GLU A 336 -22.49 -31.14 -25.71
N ILE A 337 -21.71 -32.21 -25.59
CA ILE A 337 -20.72 -32.31 -24.51
C ILE A 337 -19.57 -31.35 -24.80
N LEU A 338 -19.38 -30.40 -23.91
CA LEU A 338 -18.30 -29.43 -23.91
C LEU A 338 -17.11 -30.03 -23.15
N THR A 339 -15.92 -30.01 -23.75
CA THR A 339 -14.66 -30.40 -23.07
C THR A 339 -13.77 -29.17 -22.98
N LEU A 340 -13.59 -28.67 -21.77
CA LEU A 340 -12.88 -27.43 -21.47
C LEU A 340 -11.52 -27.76 -20.83
N THR A 341 -10.46 -27.15 -21.34
CA THR A 341 -9.08 -27.34 -20.83
C THR A 341 -8.66 -26.31 -19.80
N GLY A 342 -9.42 -25.24 -19.65
CA GLY A 342 -9.21 -24.16 -18.68
C GLY A 342 -10.53 -23.56 -18.21
N THR A 343 -10.47 -22.57 -17.34
CA THR A 343 -11.66 -21.82 -16.94
C THR A 343 -12.26 -21.12 -18.15
N SER A 344 -13.56 -21.26 -18.36
CA SER A 344 -14.24 -20.73 -19.55
C SER A 344 -15.62 -20.19 -19.21
N THR A 345 -16.08 -19.26 -20.04
CA THR A 345 -17.41 -18.65 -19.99
C THR A 345 -18.39 -19.48 -20.84
N LEU A 346 -19.57 -19.77 -20.30
CA LEU A 346 -20.69 -20.38 -21.01
C LEU A 346 -21.76 -19.30 -21.20
N ASN A 347 -21.70 -18.63 -22.35
CA ASN A 347 -22.49 -17.44 -22.70
C ASN A 347 -22.96 -17.48 -24.18
N PHE A 348 -23.25 -18.67 -24.71
CA PHE A 348 -23.69 -18.85 -26.08
C PHE A 348 -25.20 -18.57 -26.25
N ASP A 349 -25.60 -18.14 -27.44
CA ASP A 349 -27.02 -17.99 -27.78
C ASP A 349 -27.67 -19.35 -28.06
N LEU A 350 -28.88 -19.54 -27.54
CA LEU A 350 -29.64 -20.77 -27.65
C LEU A 350 -31.03 -20.50 -28.21
N SER A 351 -31.46 -21.37 -29.12
CA SER A 351 -32.82 -21.34 -29.67
C SER A 351 -33.58 -22.61 -29.28
N MET A 352 -34.76 -22.45 -28.67
CA MET A 352 -35.61 -23.56 -28.25
C MET A 352 -36.78 -23.74 -29.21
N ARG A 353 -37.15 -25.00 -29.49
CA ARG A 353 -38.37 -25.32 -30.25
C ARG A 353 -39.57 -25.29 -29.33
N SER A 354 -40.63 -24.61 -29.75
CA SER A 354 -41.92 -24.68 -29.07
C SER A 354 -42.45 -26.13 -29.08
N ASN A 355 -43.09 -26.54 -27.99
CA ASN A 355 -43.62 -27.89 -27.84
C ASN A 355 -45.05 -27.95 -28.38
N PRO A 356 -45.34 -28.72 -29.45
CA PRO A 356 -46.70 -28.81 -29.97
C PRO A 356 -47.63 -29.50 -28.94
N LEU A 357 -48.90 -29.08 -28.89
CA LEU A 357 -49.98 -29.55 -28.01
C LEU A 357 -50.19 -31.09 -27.95
N LEU A 358 -49.56 -31.88 -28.85
CA LEU A 358 -49.63 -33.34 -28.94
C LEU A 358 -48.25 -34.03 -28.74
N SER A 359 -47.36 -33.47 -27.92
CA SER A 359 -46.07 -34.09 -27.65
C SER A 359 -46.18 -35.37 -26.81
N LEU A 360 -45.52 -36.46 -27.25
CA LEU A 360 -45.40 -37.69 -26.47
C LEU A 360 -44.65 -37.42 -25.15
N PRO A 361 -45.06 -38.03 -24.01
CA PRO A 361 -44.51 -37.75 -22.67
C PRO A 361 -43.02 -38.11 -22.50
N PHE A 362 -42.37 -38.74 -23.48
CA PHE A 362 -40.98 -39.21 -23.43
C PHE A 362 -40.16 -38.79 -24.66
N SER A 363 -40.45 -37.63 -25.25
CA SER A 363 -39.64 -37.14 -26.36
C SER A 363 -38.21 -36.85 -25.87
N PRO A 364 -37.15 -37.38 -26.54
CA PRO A 364 -35.79 -37.08 -26.13
C PRO A 364 -35.50 -35.57 -26.26
N PRO A 365 -34.57 -35.03 -25.45
CA PRO A 365 -34.16 -33.63 -25.55
C PRO A 365 -33.64 -33.32 -26.95
N ASP A 366 -33.85 -32.08 -27.39
CA ASP A 366 -33.22 -31.57 -28.61
C ASP A 366 -31.74 -31.27 -28.31
N THR A 367 -30.81 -31.82 -29.10
CA THR A 367 -29.38 -31.50 -28.95
C THR A 367 -29.00 -30.33 -29.86
N VAL A 368 -28.31 -29.33 -29.30
CA VAL A 368 -27.81 -28.14 -30.01
C VAL A 368 -26.29 -28.10 -29.92
N VAL A 369 -25.65 -27.87 -31.07
CA VAL A 369 -24.21 -27.58 -31.15
C VAL A 369 -24.01 -26.14 -30.70
N VAL A 370 -23.14 -25.92 -29.72
CA VAL A 370 -22.91 -24.60 -29.14
C VAL A 370 -21.44 -24.24 -29.27
N THR A 371 -21.19 -23.02 -29.73
CA THR A 371 -19.83 -22.50 -29.77
C THR A 371 -19.57 -21.79 -28.45
N VAL A 372 -18.68 -22.36 -27.63
CA VAL A 372 -18.13 -21.64 -26.47
C VAL A 372 -17.36 -20.43 -27.01
N GLY A 373 -17.65 -19.24 -26.47
CA GLY A 373 -17.10 -17.98 -26.94
C GLY A 373 -15.59 -18.06 -27.13
N GLY A 374 -15.12 -17.62 -28.30
CA GLY A 374 -13.70 -17.57 -28.64
C GLY A 374 -13.04 -16.33 -28.05
N ASN A 375 -11.84 -16.54 -27.49
CA ASN A 375 -10.90 -15.53 -27.01
C ASN A 375 -10.86 -14.29 -27.91
N LYS A 376 -11.55 -13.20 -27.53
CA LYS A 376 -11.33 -11.91 -28.19
C LYS A 376 -10.03 -11.32 -27.66
N GLN A 377 -9.10 -11.04 -28.57
CA GLN A 377 -7.91 -10.27 -28.23
C GLN A 377 -8.32 -8.86 -27.81
N ILE A 378 -7.86 -8.46 -26.62
CA ILE A 378 -7.81 -7.06 -26.25
C ILE A 378 -6.40 -6.61 -26.59
N SER A 379 -6.27 -5.63 -27.49
CA SER A 379 -4.97 -5.03 -27.77
C SER A 379 -4.48 -4.29 -26.53
N GLU A 380 -3.40 -4.78 -25.94
CA GLU A 380 -2.70 -4.10 -24.85
C GLU A 380 -2.12 -2.77 -25.33
N LYS A 381 -2.29 -1.73 -24.51
CA LYS A 381 -1.30 -0.67 -24.38
C LYS A 381 -0.62 -0.86 -23.04
N VAL A 382 0.59 -1.42 -23.01
CA VAL A 382 1.36 -1.53 -21.77
C VAL A 382 2.74 -0.87 -21.93
N THR A 383 3.11 -0.14 -20.88
CA THR A 383 4.26 0.78 -20.78
C THR A 383 5.44 0.16 -20.01
N LYS A 384 5.75 -1.14 -20.19
CA LYS A 384 6.65 -1.94 -19.30
C LYS A 384 7.50 -2.97 -20.08
N PRO A 385 8.48 -3.69 -19.47
CA PRO A 385 9.47 -4.49 -20.19
C PRO A 385 8.81 -5.45 -21.17
N ALA A 386 9.01 -5.18 -22.45
CA ALA A 386 8.49 -6.00 -23.52
C ALA A 386 9.52 -7.05 -23.90
N VAL A 387 9.04 -8.11 -24.56
CA VAL A 387 9.91 -9.03 -25.29
C VAL A 387 10.90 -8.24 -26.17
N GLY A 388 12.19 -8.56 -26.07
CA GLY A 388 13.32 -7.91 -26.73
C GLY A 388 14.06 -6.87 -25.89
N SER A 389 13.50 -6.44 -24.75
CA SER A 389 14.18 -5.50 -23.84
C SER A 389 15.23 -6.18 -22.95
N ASP A 390 16.18 -5.41 -22.44
CA ASP A 390 17.17 -5.90 -21.48
C ASP A 390 16.49 -6.19 -20.13
N ALA A 391 16.84 -7.32 -19.53
CA ALA A 391 16.33 -7.72 -18.22
C ALA A 391 16.82 -6.74 -17.13
N PRO A 392 15.92 -6.13 -16.34
CA PRO A 392 16.31 -5.26 -15.24
C PRO A 392 17.20 -5.99 -14.23
N THR A 393 18.32 -5.39 -13.82
CA THR A 393 19.18 -6.02 -12.80
C THR A 393 18.46 -6.14 -11.46
N ALA A 394 17.71 -5.09 -11.08
CA ALA A 394 16.82 -5.05 -9.92
C ALA A 394 17.40 -5.57 -8.58
N GLY A 395 18.74 -5.52 -8.41
CA GLY A 395 19.43 -6.10 -7.24
C GLY A 395 19.50 -7.63 -7.24
N LEU A 396 19.03 -8.29 -8.31
CA LEU A 396 19.08 -9.73 -8.50
C LEU A 396 20.49 -10.16 -8.98
N PRO A 397 20.96 -11.37 -8.61
CA PRO A 397 22.28 -11.87 -9.00
C PRO A 397 22.32 -12.40 -10.45
N LEU A 398 21.78 -11.64 -11.41
CA LEU A 398 21.73 -12.03 -12.83
C LEU A 398 23.12 -12.19 -13.44
N GLU A 399 24.11 -11.53 -12.87
CA GLU A 399 25.53 -11.66 -13.20
C GLU A 399 26.04 -13.12 -13.16
N ASN A 400 25.50 -13.92 -12.23
CA ASN A 400 25.84 -15.35 -12.11
C ASN A 400 25.33 -16.21 -13.28
N HIS A 401 24.42 -15.65 -14.07
CA HIS A 401 23.81 -16.30 -15.23
C HIS A 401 24.22 -15.64 -16.56
N LYS A 402 25.28 -14.81 -16.57
CA LYS A 402 25.81 -14.23 -17.80
C LYS A 402 26.22 -15.31 -18.80
N ASN A 403 25.88 -15.09 -20.07
CA ASN A 403 26.11 -16.02 -21.18
C ASN A 403 25.36 -17.36 -21.05
N LYS A 404 24.33 -17.42 -20.19
CA LYS A 404 23.39 -18.54 -20.08
C LYS A 404 21.98 -18.02 -20.25
N LYS A 405 21.10 -18.86 -20.77
CA LYS A 405 19.66 -18.61 -20.68
C LYS A 405 19.19 -18.80 -19.25
N LEU A 406 18.13 -18.09 -18.89
CA LEU A 406 17.59 -18.08 -17.54
C LEU A 406 16.06 -18.06 -17.60
N LEU A 407 15.43 -19.00 -16.90
CA LEU A 407 14.04 -18.91 -16.49
C LEU A 407 14.00 -18.23 -15.12
N LEU A 408 13.75 -16.92 -15.12
CA LEU A 408 13.55 -16.13 -13.92
C LEU A 408 12.09 -16.22 -13.49
N THR A 409 11.84 -16.79 -12.31
CA THR A 409 10.48 -17.05 -11.81
C THR A 409 10.19 -16.22 -10.56
N PHE A 410 9.18 -15.36 -10.63
CA PHE A 410 8.67 -14.63 -9.47
C PHE A 410 7.56 -15.42 -8.80
N LEU A 411 7.69 -15.60 -7.49
CA LEU A 411 6.79 -16.37 -6.66
C LEU A 411 6.67 -15.77 -5.25
N SER A 412 5.60 -16.12 -4.55
CA SER A 412 5.43 -15.77 -3.14
C SER A 412 4.90 -16.95 -2.34
N PRO A 413 5.42 -17.24 -1.14
CA PRO A 413 5.01 -18.41 -0.33
C PRO A 413 3.52 -18.46 0.01
N TRP A 414 2.85 -17.30 0.11
CA TRP A 414 1.43 -17.22 0.41
C TRP A 414 0.53 -17.61 -0.77
N SER A 415 1.03 -17.60 -2.01
CA SER A 415 0.26 -17.90 -3.22
C SER A 415 0.25 -19.42 -3.47
N PRO A 416 -0.93 -20.07 -3.57
CA PRO A 416 -1.02 -21.50 -3.86
C PRO A 416 -0.32 -21.89 -5.18
N LEU A 417 -0.53 -21.13 -6.26
CA LEU A 417 0.10 -21.40 -7.55
C LEU A 417 1.63 -21.28 -7.49
N SER A 418 2.15 -20.40 -6.64
CA SER A 418 3.59 -20.29 -6.41
C SER A 418 4.17 -21.52 -5.72
N GLN A 419 3.42 -22.14 -4.80
CA GLN A 419 3.84 -23.38 -4.13
C GLN A 419 3.86 -24.55 -5.12
N ASP A 420 2.82 -24.67 -5.97
CA ASP A 420 2.75 -25.68 -7.03
C ASP A 420 3.92 -25.53 -8.00
N GLN A 421 4.19 -24.30 -8.44
CA GLN A 421 5.31 -24.01 -9.34
C GLN A 421 6.66 -24.34 -8.71
N ALA A 422 6.88 -23.98 -7.43
CA ALA A 422 8.10 -24.29 -6.72
C ALA A 422 8.33 -25.81 -6.62
N LEU A 423 7.26 -26.58 -6.37
CA LEU A 423 7.33 -28.04 -6.36
C LEU A 423 7.74 -28.59 -7.74
N ILE A 424 7.19 -28.06 -8.83
CA ILE A 424 7.58 -28.48 -10.20
C ILE A 424 9.04 -28.14 -10.49
N LEU A 425 9.49 -26.93 -10.15
CA LEU A 425 10.88 -26.49 -10.35
C LEU A 425 11.86 -27.35 -9.57
N SER A 426 11.50 -27.82 -8.37
CA SER A 426 12.35 -28.73 -7.59
C SER A 426 12.66 -30.06 -8.28
N GLY A 427 11.81 -30.48 -9.22
CA GLY A 427 12.02 -31.67 -10.04
C GLY A 427 12.90 -31.45 -11.27
N ILE A 428 13.48 -30.26 -11.44
CA ILE A 428 14.34 -29.87 -12.56
C ILE A 428 15.72 -29.49 -12.03
N ASP A 429 16.72 -30.31 -12.34
CA ASP A 429 18.12 -30.03 -12.01
C ASP A 429 18.74 -29.20 -13.14
N SER A 430 18.70 -27.87 -12.99
CA SER A 430 19.25 -26.92 -13.96
C SER A 430 19.74 -25.65 -13.27
N ASP A 431 20.90 -25.16 -13.68
CA ASP A 431 21.45 -23.86 -13.27
C ASP A 431 20.89 -22.68 -14.10
N GLU A 432 19.97 -22.98 -15.01
CA GLU A 432 19.23 -22.01 -15.85
C GLU A 432 17.92 -21.57 -15.19
N ILE A 433 17.70 -21.87 -13.90
CA ILE A 433 16.51 -21.48 -13.14
C ILE A 433 16.94 -20.60 -11.97
N LEU A 434 16.26 -19.47 -11.81
CA LEU A 434 16.34 -18.62 -10.63
C LEU A 434 14.94 -18.23 -10.21
N ALA A 435 14.60 -18.41 -8.93
CA ALA A 435 13.36 -17.88 -8.40
C ALA A 435 13.57 -16.68 -7.48
N VAL A 436 12.58 -15.80 -7.44
CA VAL A 436 12.53 -14.63 -6.59
C VAL A 436 11.31 -14.73 -5.70
N SER A 437 11.54 -14.72 -4.39
CA SER A 437 10.52 -14.68 -3.35
C SER A 437 10.13 -13.21 -3.08
N LEU A 438 9.03 -12.77 -3.69
CA LEU A 438 8.60 -11.37 -3.64
C LEU A 438 8.04 -10.96 -2.28
N GLN A 439 8.49 -9.80 -1.81
CA GLN A 439 8.10 -9.13 -0.56
C GLN A 439 8.27 -9.99 0.69
N GLU A 440 9.24 -10.91 0.65
CA GLU A 440 9.60 -11.77 1.75
C GLU A 440 11.04 -11.50 2.20
N THR A 441 11.26 -11.60 3.51
CA THR A 441 12.61 -11.54 4.09
C THR A 441 13.41 -12.80 3.76
N GLU A 442 14.74 -12.70 3.71
CA GLU A 442 15.64 -13.86 3.56
C GLU A 442 15.32 -15.02 4.51
N ALA A 443 15.04 -14.72 5.78
CA ALA A 443 14.69 -15.73 6.78
C ALA A 443 13.40 -16.49 6.43
N ARG A 444 12.36 -15.79 5.96
CA ARG A 444 11.11 -16.42 5.52
C ARG A 444 11.30 -17.22 4.24
N THR A 445 12.10 -16.73 3.29
CA THR A 445 12.46 -17.46 2.08
C THR A 445 13.22 -18.75 2.42
N GLN A 446 14.16 -18.72 3.36
CA GLN A 446 14.87 -19.92 3.81
C GLN A 446 13.92 -20.93 4.46
N VAL A 447 12.98 -20.48 5.31
CA VAL A 447 11.95 -21.37 5.90
C VAL A 447 11.07 -21.99 4.83
N PHE A 448 10.68 -21.23 3.81
CA PHE A 448 9.92 -21.73 2.67
C PHE A 448 10.69 -22.82 1.90
N MET A 449 11.97 -22.57 1.60
CA MET A 449 12.86 -23.55 0.95
C MET A 449 13.01 -24.84 1.76
N GLN A 450 13.24 -24.72 3.08
CA GLN A 450 13.42 -25.87 3.96
C GLN A 450 12.16 -26.72 4.08
N ARG A 451 10.98 -26.08 4.21
CA ARG A 451 9.70 -26.80 4.29
C ARG A 451 9.37 -27.53 2.99
N GLY A 452 9.66 -26.91 1.86
CA GLY A 452 9.44 -27.51 0.53
C GLY A 452 10.52 -28.49 0.08
N SER A 453 11.65 -28.57 0.80
CA SER A 453 12.86 -29.29 0.36
C SER A 453 13.32 -28.89 -1.05
N TYR A 454 13.19 -27.60 -1.38
CA TYR A 454 13.53 -27.08 -2.71
C TYR A 454 15.05 -26.96 -2.89
N THR A 455 15.55 -27.41 -4.04
CA THR A 455 16.99 -27.46 -4.36
C THR A 455 17.45 -26.40 -5.37
N PHE A 456 16.53 -25.78 -6.11
CA PHE A 456 16.83 -24.69 -7.03
C PHE A 456 17.03 -23.37 -6.27
N PRO A 457 17.80 -22.41 -6.82
CA PRO A 457 18.10 -21.17 -6.12
C PRO A 457 16.85 -20.26 -6.02
N ILE A 458 16.56 -19.79 -4.80
CA ILE A 458 15.53 -18.79 -4.52
C ILE A 458 16.18 -17.62 -3.79
N VAL A 459 16.05 -16.40 -4.33
CA VAL A 459 16.50 -15.15 -3.69
C VAL A 459 15.32 -14.39 -3.11
N ALA A 460 15.54 -13.69 -2.00
CA ALA A 460 14.52 -12.85 -1.38
C ALA A 460 14.50 -11.46 -2.03
N ASP A 461 13.32 -10.87 -2.20
CA ASP A 461 13.12 -9.47 -2.55
C ASP A 461 12.23 -8.80 -1.49
N PRO A 462 12.77 -8.44 -0.31
CA PRO A 462 11.97 -8.00 0.83
C PRO A 462 11.14 -6.74 0.56
N GLU A 463 11.71 -5.82 -0.23
CA GLU A 463 11.08 -4.54 -0.56
C GLU A 463 10.19 -4.63 -1.82
N GLY A 464 10.24 -5.73 -2.57
CA GLY A 464 9.45 -5.92 -3.79
C GLY A 464 9.96 -5.12 -4.99
N LYS A 465 11.20 -4.61 -4.94
CA LYS A 465 11.78 -3.77 -5.99
C LYS A 465 11.85 -4.51 -7.32
N SER A 466 12.26 -5.76 -7.29
CA SER A 466 12.35 -6.58 -8.51
C SER A 466 10.97 -6.88 -9.09
N GLY A 467 9.96 -7.07 -8.23
CA GLY A 467 8.57 -7.17 -8.67
C GLY A 467 8.08 -5.91 -9.38
N THR A 468 8.47 -4.72 -8.93
CA THR A 468 8.15 -3.45 -9.62
C THR A 468 8.88 -3.32 -10.94
N ASP A 469 10.21 -3.53 -10.96
CA ASP A 469 11.05 -3.36 -12.15
C ASP A 469 10.66 -4.34 -13.27
N TYR A 470 10.30 -5.58 -12.90
CA TYR A 470 9.81 -6.59 -13.84
C TYR A 470 8.31 -6.54 -14.08
N ASN A 471 7.54 -5.64 -13.44
CA ASN A 471 6.08 -5.61 -13.55
C ASN A 471 5.39 -6.94 -13.23
N VAL A 472 5.73 -7.54 -12.09
CA VAL A 472 5.09 -8.77 -11.65
C VAL A 472 3.72 -8.45 -11.08
N THR A 473 2.67 -8.87 -11.79
CA THR A 473 1.29 -8.58 -11.39
C THR A 473 0.55 -9.83 -10.91
N ILE A 474 0.65 -10.95 -11.61
CA ILE A 474 -0.02 -12.21 -11.25
C ILE A 474 1.02 -13.24 -10.87
N LEU A 475 0.78 -14.04 -9.84
CA LEU A 475 1.74 -15.04 -9.36
C LEU A 475 1.33 -16.48 -9.69
N PRO A 476 2.26 -17.36 -10.09
CA PRO A 476 3.66 -17.04 -10.45
C PRO A 476 3.75 -16.35 -11.83
N GLN A 477 4.87 -15.67 -12.05
CA GLN A 477 5.20 -15.05 -13.34
C GLN A 477 6.65 -15.33 -13.72
N HIS A 478 6.87 -15.62 -14.99
CA HIS A 478 8.10 -16.14 -15.52
C HIS A 478 8.64 -15.24 -16.63
N TYR A 479 9.96 -15.07 -16.64
CA TYR A 479 10.70 -14.37 -17.67
C TYR A 479 11.74 -15.32 -18.24
N LEU A 480 11.67 -15.59 -19.54
CA LEU A 480 12.74 -16.26 -20.26
C LEU A 480 13.74 -15.21 -20.72
N ILE A 481 14.96 -15.30 -20.23
CA ILE A 481 16.06 -14.38 -20.55
C ILE A 481 17.11 -15.16 -21.36
N ASP A 482 17.57 -14.60 -22.47
CA ASP A 482 18.61 -15.21 -23.29
C ASP A 482 20.03 -14.99 -22.73
N SER A 483 21.01 -15.62 -23.36
CA SER A 483 22.43 -15.53 -23.00
C SER A 483 23.01 -14.10 -23.08
N SER A 484 22.36 -13.18 -23.79
CA SER A 484 22.73 -11.76 -23.88
C SER A 484 22.07 -10.88 -22.81
N GLY A 485 21.16 -11.44 -22.00
CA GLY A 485 20.42 -10.72 -20.97
C GLY A 485 19.12 -10.09 -21.45
N LYS A 486 18.58 -10.51 -22.61
CA LYS A 486 17.31 -9.97 -23.15
C LYS A 486 16.13 -10.88 -22.85
N ILE A 487 14.99 -10.25 -22.56
CA ILE A 487 13.72 -10.95 -22.31
C ILE A 487 13.18 -11.48 -23.64
N GLN A 488 12.95 -12.78 -23.73
CA GLN A 488 12.43 -13.47 -24.92
C GLN A 488 10.96 -13.86 -24.78
N GLU A 489 10.51 -14.16 -23.57
CA GLU A 489 9.14 -14.60 -23.31
C GLU A 489 8.73 -14.18 -21.89
N ILE A 490 7.46 -13.80 -21.72
CA ILE A 490 6.85 -13.50 -20.42
C ILE A 490 5.65 -14.42 -20.30
N ILE A 491 5.59 -15.19 -19.21
CA ILE A 491 4.57 -16.22 -19.03
C ILE A 491 3.98 -16.09 -17.64
N THR A 492 2.66 -16.23 -17.51
CA THR A 492 1.96 -16.18 -16.23
C THR A 492 1.29 -17.51 -15.92
N GLY A 493 1.15 -17.83 -14.63
CA GLY A 493 0.56 -19.10 -14.19
C GLY A 493 1.57 -20.24 -14.12
N VAL A 494 1.07 -21.42 -13.74
CA VAL A 494 1.91 -22.59 -13.45
C VAL A 494 2.33 -23.28 -14.75
N LEU A 495 3.64 -23.50 -14.90
CA LEU A 495 4.24 -24.26 -15.99
C LEU A 495 4.54 -25.69 -15.56
N SER A 496 4.17 -26.64 -16.40
CA SER A 496 4.58 -28.04 -16.27
C SER A 496 6.08 -28.20 -16.55
N LYS A 497 6.64 -29.32 -16.07
CA LYS A 497 8.04 -29.69 -16.34
C LYS A 497 8.35 -29.73 -17.84
N ASN A 498 7.45 -30.26 -18.66
CA ASN A 498 7.66 -30.37 -20.10
C ASN A 498 7.64 -28.99 -20.78
N GLU A 499 6.75 -28.10 -20.37
CA GLU A 499 6.72 -26.72 -20.88
C GLU A 499 8.03 -26.00 -20.55
N ILE A 500 8.51 -26.09 -19.30
CA ILE A 500 9.77 -25.48 -18.89
C ILE A 500 10.94 -25.97 -19.75
N LEU A 501 11.07 -27.28 -19.94
CA LEU A 501 12.14 -27.86 -20.75
C LEU A 501 12.04 -27.43 -22.22
N ASN A 502 10.82 -27.35 -22.76
CA ASN A 502 10.60 -26.87 -24.12
C ASN A 502 10.95 -25.39 -24.28
N ILE A 503 10.57 -24.55 -23.32
CA ILE A 503 10.86 -23.11 -23.29
C ILE A 503 12.38 -22.90 -23.26
N LEU A 504 13.07 -23.58 -22.34
CA LEU A 504 14.52 -23.51 -22.26
C LEU A 504 15.16 -23.98 -23.57
N ALA A 505 14.64 -25.00 -24.25
CA ALA A 505 15.19 -25.47 -25.53
C ALA A 505 15.03 -24.46 -26.69
N LYS A 506 14.07 -23.52 -26.64
CA LYS A 506 13.81 -22.54 -27.71
C LYS A 506 14.89 -21.47 -27.83
N VAL A 507 15.59 -21.14 -26.75
CA VAL A 507 16.53 -20.02 -26.68
C VAL A 507 17.97 -20.53 -26.61
N ARG A 508 18.88 -19.85 -27.33
CA ARG A 508 20.31 -20.19 -27.42
C ARG A 508 21.20 -19.29 -26.57
#